data_AF-A0A2N2N349-F1
#
_entry.id   AF-A0A2N2N349-F1
#
_cell.length_a   1.000
_cell.length_b   1.000
_cell.length_c   1.000
_cell.angle_alpha   90.00
_cell.angle_beta   90.00
_cell.angle_gamma   90.00
#
_symmetry.space_group_name_H-M   'P 1'
#
loop_
_entity.id
_entity.type
_entity.pdbx_description
1 polymer ?
#
loop_
_entity_poly.entity_id
_entity_poly.type
_entity_poly.pdbx_seq_one_letter_code
_entity_poly.pdbx_strand_id
1 'polypeptide(L)'
;MEINIGLLISYTVTILLMIGVPIALTLVAVFRFKVSWWVILTGVVTFIVSQVIHYPVLQLVGKLFNDGTFPVPPQQWIPLFNAVILGFLAALFEETARYFGFLLLKKKTKRIESAVGLGIGHGGIESIGFAVWPFFPLFGGALINFFYILFYNQGAQIANGVSMEQVQYTVAQIAQFWTNPWHLGFLPGLERLIAISTQIFLSVLVWKAVRTKNFGWFALAFVYHMVIDGIGVFLSYTGWGAWGIEGILSIFMLANIYLIYYFWKTETDKRKELAEELGVEVEALEDDEIEELDEDEDEEEDDEEVEDEDDAFTSAASEETQEDNTTIPE
;
A
#
# COMPACT_ATOMS: atom_id res chain seq x y z
N MET A 1 24.41 20.78 -25.29
CA MET A 1 23.42 20.63 -24.21
C MET A 1 24.22 20.43 -22.94
N GLU A 2 24.03 21.29 -21.95
CA GLU A 2 24.72 21.16 -20.66
C GLU A 2 23.93 20.19 -19.79
N ILE A 3 24.60 19.15 -19.29
CA ILE A 3 23.99 18.17 -18.40
C ILE A 3 24.02 18.74 -16.98
N ASN A 4 22.86 18.84 -16.34
CA ASN A 4 22.81 19.14 -14.91
C ASN A 4 23.29 17.93 -14.11
N ILE A 5 24.54 18.01 -13.63
CA ILE A 5 25.21 16.92 -12.90
C ILE A 5 24.46 16.57 -11.61
N GLY A 6 23.91 17.57 -10.90
CA GLY A 6 23.12 17.32 -9.70
C GLY A 6 21.86 16.50 -9.99
N LEU A 7 21.15 16.85 -11.07
CA LEU A 7 19.98 16.09 -11.52
C LEU A 7 20.35 14.66 -11.93
N LEU A 8 21.45 14.49 -12.68
CA LEU A 8 21.97 13.17 -13.05
C LEU A 8 22.24 12.30 -11.82
N ILE A 9 22.93 12.85 -10.81
CA ILE A 9 23.24 12.13 -9.56
C ILE A 9 21.96 11.76 -8.82
N SER A 10 21.02 12.69 -8.65
CA SER A 10 19.76 12.44 -7.92
C SER A 10 18.93 11.32 -8.54
N TYR A 11 18.74 11.30 -9.87
CA TYR A 11 18.05 10.22 -10.56
C TYR A 11 18.80 8.89 -10.45
N THR A 12 20.13 8.91 -10.53
CA THR A 12 20.95 7.70 -10.37
C THR A 12 20.76 7.11 -8.97
N VAL A 13 20.80 7.94 -7.92
CA VAL A 13 20.55 7.51 -6.54
C VAL A 13 19.13 6.96 -6.39
N THR A 14 18.14 7.64 -6.94
CA THR A 14 16.74 7.19 -6.93
C THR A 14 16.58 5.82 -7.57
N ILE A 15 17.16 5.59 -8.74
CA ILE A 15 17.08 4.30 -9.43
C ILE A 15 17.74 3.18 -8.60
N LEU A 16 18.91 3.46 -8.03
CA LEU A 16 19.59 2.52 -7.14
C LEU A 16 18.76 2.20 -5.91
N LEU A 17 18.04 3.18 -5.37
CA LEU A 17 17.13 2.99 -4.24
C LEU A 17 15.93 2.12 -4.64
N MET A 18 15.25 2.43 -5.74
CA MET A 18 14.05 1.72 -6.20
C MET A 18 14.28 0.23 -6.43
N ILE A 19 15.49 -0.16 -6.84
CA ILE A 19 15.90 -1.55 -7.07
C ILE A 19 16.58 -2.13 -5.82
N GLY A 20 17.49 -1.38 -5.21
CA GLY A 20 18.33 -1.82 -4.12
C GLY A 20 17.57 -2.06 -2.82
N VAL A 21 16.58 -1.22 -2.49
CA VAL A 21 15.78 -1.38 -1.27
C VAL A 21 14.97 -2.67 -1.28
N PRO A 22 14.15 -2.99 -2.31
CA PRO A 22 13.46 -4.27 -2.38
C PRO A 22 14.38 -5.50 -2.29
N ILE A 23 15.53 -5.46 -2.96
CA ILE A 23 16.52 -6.54 -2.92
C ILE A 23 17.08 -6.68 -1.50
N ALA A 24 17.53 -5.59 -0.89
CA ALA A 24 18.08 -5.60 0.47
C ALA A 24 17.06 -6.13 1.49
N LEU A 25 15.82 -5.66 1.43
CA LEU A 25 14.73 -6.14 2.29
C LEU A 25 14.47 -7.64 2.09
N THR A 26 14.47 -8.11 0.84
CA THR A 26 14.29 -9.54 0.53
C THR A 26 15.42 -10.38 1.13
N LEU A 27 16.68 -9.96 0.95
CA LEU A 27 17.85 -10.65 1.51
C LEU A 27 17.77 -10.70 3.04
N VAL A 28 17.39 -9.59 3.69
CA VAL A 28 17.20 -9.54 5.14
C VAL A 28 16.07 -10.48 5.58
N ALA A 29 14.90 -10.44 4.94
CA ALA A 29 13.76 -11.31 5.28
C ALA A 29 14.15 -12.80 5.20
N VAL A 30 14.81 -13.21 4.12
CA VAL A 30 15.20 -14.60 3.89
C VAL A 30 16.32 -15.03 4.84
N PHE A 31 17.40 -14.27 4.94
CA PHE A 31 18.60 -14.73 5.63
C PHE A 31 18.57 -14.44 7.12
N ARG A 32 17.99 -13.32 7.55
CA ARG A 32 17.96 -12.90 8.96
C ARG A 32 16.70 -13.36 9.69
N PHE A 33 15.55 -13.35 8.99
CA PHE A 33 14.26 -13.72 9.58
C PHE A 33 13.75 -15.09 9.12
N LYS A 34 14.56 -15.82 8.33
CA LYS A 34 14.26 -17.18 7.84
C LYS A 34 12.92 -17.26 7.09
N VAL A 35 12.46 -16.16 6.50
CA VAL A 35 11.22 -16.12 5.70
C VAL A 35 11.40 -16.98 4.46
N SER A 36 10.40 -17.79 4.13
CA SER A 36 10.44 -18.62 2.92
C SER A 36 10.44 -17.75 1.66
N TRP A 37 11.34 -18.03 0.71
CA TRP A 37 11.34 -17.38 -0.61
C TRP A 37 10.00 -17.50 -1.34
N TRP A 38 9.23 -18.56 -1.09
CA TRP A 38 7.90 -18.73 -1.66
C TRP A 38 6.90 -17.68 -1.17
N VAL A 39 7.05 -17.17 0.06
CA VAL A 39 6.21 -16.10 0.60
C VAL A 39 6.52 -14.78 -0.11
N ILE A 40 7.81 -14.46 -0.30
CA ILE A 40 8.22 -13.29 -1.09
C ILE A 40 7.69 -13.38 -2.53
N LEU A 41 7.85 -14.54 -3.17
CA LEU A 41 7.39 -14.77 -4.54
C LEU A 41 5.87 -14.66 -4.65
N THR A 42 5.11 -15.15 -3.66
CA THR A 42 3.67 -14.94 -3.61
C THR A 42 3.34 -13.46 -3.54
N GLY A 43 4.05 -12.67 -2.74
CA GLY A 43 3.92 -11.20 -2.74
C GLY A 43 4.05 -10.61 -4.15
N VAL A 44 5.10 -10.99 -4.87
CA VAL A 44 5.31 -10.59 -6.27
C VAL A 44 4.14 -10.98 -7.16
N VAL A 45 3.67 -12.23 -7.05
CA VAL A 45 2.55 -12.75 -7.87
C VAL A 45 1.25 -12.02 -7.54
N THR A 46 0.96 -11.72 -6.27
CA THR A 46 -0.27 -11.03 -5.89
C THR A 46 -0.37 -9.65 -6.55
N PHE A 47 0.73 -8.88 -6.59
CA PHE A 47 0.76 -7.61 -7.31
C PHE A 47 0.59 -7.81 -8.82
N ILE A 48 1.31 -8.75 -9.44
CA ILE A 48 1.20 -8.95 -10.90
C ILE A 48 -0.24 -9.35 -11.28
N VAL A 49 -0.85 -10.28 -10.54
CA VAL A 49 -2.21 -10.75 -10.79
C VAL A 49 -3.22 -9.62 -10.57
N SER A 50 -3.06 -8.82 -9.51
CA SER A 50 -3.95 -7.67 -9.30
C SER A 50 -3.90 -6.71 -10.48
N GLN A 51 -2.70 -6.34 -10.96
CA GLN A 51 -2.56 -5.39 -12.08
C GLN A 51 -3.06 -5.93 -13.42
N VAL A 52 -2.93 -7.24 -13.68
CA VAL A 52 -3.46 -7.87 -14.91
C VAL A 52 -4.97 -7.68 -15.04
N ILE A 53 -5.70 -7.58 -13.93
CA ILE A 53 -7.16 -7.39 -13.92
C ILE A 53 -7.50 -5.90 -13.73
N HIS A 54 -6.82 -5.23 -12.80
CA HIS A 54 -7.05 -3.83 -12.45
C HIS A 54 -6.91 -2.91 -13.66
N TYR A 55 -5.84 -3.05 -14.45
CA TYR A 55 -5.57 -2.13 -15.54
C TYR A 55 -6.62 -2.20 -16.66
N PRO A 56 -7.02 -3.39 -17.18
CA PRO A 56 -8.15 -3.49 -18.11
C PRO A 56 -9.46 -2.91 -17.55
N VAL A 57 -9.74 -3.11 -16.27
CA VAL A 57 -10.94 -2.55 -15.61
C VAL A 57 -10.86 -1.03 -15.59
N LEU A 58 -9.72 -0.46 -15.21
CA LEU A 58 -9.50 0.98 -15.21
C LEU A 58 -9.65 1.59 -16.61
N GLN A 59 -9.10 0.94 -17.64
CA GLN A 59 -9.26 1.36 -19.03
C GLN A 59 -10.73 1.31 -19.49
N LEU A 60 -11.46 0.26 -19.10
CA LEU A 60 -12.88 0.14 -19.42
C LEU A 60 -13.69 1.24 -18.73
N VAL A 61 -13.48 1.47 -17.43
CA VAL A 61 -14.14 2.55 -16.68
C VAL A 61 -13.85 3.90 -17.32
N GLY A 62 -12.58 4.19 -17.63
CA GLY A 62 -12.20 5.43 -18.33
C GLY A 62 -12.84 5.58 -19.70
N LYS A 63 -12.96 4.48 -20.47
CA LYS A 63 -13.67 4.49 -21.76
C LYS A 63 -15.15 4.82 -21.59
N LEU A 64 -15.83 4.23 -20.61
CA LEU A 64 -17.25 4.46 -20.35
C LEU A 64 -17.55 5.91 -19.94
N PHE A 65 -16.61 6.61 -19.30
CA PHE A 65 -16.73 8.06 -19.09
C PHE A 65 -16.47 8.85 -20.38
N ASN A 66 -15.44 8.48 -21.15
CA ASN A 66 -15.06 9.19 -22.38
C ASN A 66 -16.08 9.07 -23.52
N ASP A 67 -16.79 7.94 -23.63
CA ASP A 67 -17.82 7.73 -24.64
C ASP A 67 -19.22 8.22 -24.23
N GLY A 68 -19.35 8.76 -23.01
CA GLY A 68 -20.59 9.33 -22.48
C GLY A 68 -21.57 8.31 -21.91
N THR A 69 -21.19 7.04 -21.78
CA THR A 69 -22.03 6.01 -21.13
C THR A 69 -22.26 6.33 -19.65
N PHE A 70 -21.22 6.77 -18.95
CA PHE A 70 -21.34 7.25 -17.57
C PHE A 70 -21.38 8.78 -17.50
N PRO A 71 -22.25 9.35 -16.63
CA PRO A 71 -22.30 10.78 -16.45
C PRO A 71 -21.04 11.26 -15.74
N VAL A 72 -20.36 12.24 -16.33
CA VAL A 72 -19.21 12.90 -15.70
C VAL A 72 -19.70 13.77 -14.55
N PRO A 73 -19.08 13.68 -13.35
CA PRO A 73 -19.48 14.51 -12.22
C PRO A 73 -19.21 16.00 -12.50
N PRO A 74 -19.90 16.93 -11.82
CA PRO A 74 -19.61 18.35 -11.94
C PRO A 74 -18.14 18.67 -11.67
N GLN A 75 -17.58 19.68 -12.35
CA GLN A 75 -16.15 20.00 -12.30
C GLN A 75 -15.56 20.08 -10.88
N GLN A 76 -16.33 20.65 -9.93
CA GLN A 76 -15.93 20.79 -8.52
C GLN A 76 -15.78 19.45 -7.79
N TRP A 77 -16.44 18.39 -8.25
CA TRP A 77 -16.43 17.05 -7.65
C TRP A 77 -15.45 16.09 -8.33
N ILE A 78 -14.90 16.44 -9.50
CA ILE A 78 -13.95 15.59 -10.23
C ILE A 78 -12.77 15.13 -9.35
N PRO A 79 -12.11 16.01 -8.57
CA PRO A 79 -10.98 15.58 -7.74
C PRO A 79 -11.36 14.50 -6.72
N LEU A 80 -12.46 14.71 -5.98
CA LEU A 80 -12.94 13.76 -4.98
C LEU A 80 -13.43 12.47 -5.64
N PHE A 81 -14.17 12.58 -6.74
CA PHE A 81 -14.67 11.44 -7.48
C PHE A 81 -13.54 10.53 -7.96
N ASN A 82 -12.51 11.12 -8.59
CA ASN A 82 -11.36 10.35 -9.07
C ASN A 82 -10.55 9.76 -7.90
N ALA A 83 -10.38 10.50 -6.81
CA ALA A 83 -9.71 9.98 -5.61
C ALA A 83 -10.41 8.73 -5.06
N VAL A 84 -11.74 8.78 -4.92
CA VAL A 84 -12.52 7.65 -4.42
C VAL A 84 -12.47 6.47 -5.38
N ILE A 85 -12.73 6.68 -6.67
CA ILE A 85 -12.80 5.59 -7.65
C ILE A 85 -11.43 4.94 -7.87
N LEU A 86 -10.37 5.73 -8.02
CA LEU A 86 -9.03 5.19 -8.26
C LEU A 86 -8.49 4.46 -7.01
N GLY A 87 -8.63 5.06 -5.82
CA GLY A 87 -8.23 4.41 -4.58
C GLY A 87 -9.04 3.14 -4.30
N PHE A 88 -10.35 3.17 -4.57
CA PHE A 88 -11.21 1.99 -4.37
C PHE A 88 -10.82 0.85 -5.29
N LEU A 89 -10.58 1.13 -6.58
CA LEU A 89 -10.18 0.10 -7.54
C LEU A 89 -8.81 -0.48 -7.19
N ALA A 90 -7.84 0.35 -6.79
CA ALA A 90 -6.54 -0.11 -6.31
C ALA A 90 -6.68 -1.05 -5.12
N ALA A 91 -7.37 -0.62 -4.06
CA ALA A 91 -7.62 -1.44 -2.87
C ALA A 91 -8.37 -2.75 -3.21
N LEU A 92 -9.40 -2.67 -4.06
CA LEU A 92 -10.19 -3.83 -4.45
C LEU A 92 -9.35 -4.91 -5.11
N PHE A 93 -8.50 -4.58 -6.07
CA PHE A 93 -7.73 -5.59 -6.77
C PHE A 93 -6.51 -6.04 -5.98
N GLU A 94 -5.79 -5.11 -5.33
CA GLU A 94 -4.55 -5.42 -4.64
C GLU A 94 -4.79 -6.16 -3.33
N GLU A 95 -5.72 -5.69 -2.48
CA GLU A 95 -6.03 -6.37 -1.21
C GLU A 95 -6.68 -7.72 -1.44
N THR A 96 -7.60 -7.83 -2.42
CA THR A 96 -8.23 -9.12 -2.74
C THR A 96 -7.19 -10.15 -3.20
N ALA A 97 -6.29 -9.76 -4.10
CA ALA A 97 -5.21 -10.65 -4.55
C ALA A 97 -4.30 -11.05 -3.37
N ARG A 98 -4.02 -10.12 -2.46
CA ARG A 98 -3.22 -10.36 -1.26
C ARG A 98 -3.88 -11.33 -0.29
N TYR A 99 -5.17 -11.15 -0.03
CA TYR A 99 -5.97 -12.01 0.84
C TYR A 99 -5.96 -13.46 0.33
N PHE A 100 -6.22 -13.67 -0.96
CA PHE A 100 -6.08 -14.99 -1.57
C PHE A 100 -4.64 -15.52 -1.53
N GLY A 101 -3.64 -14.65 -1.69
CA GLY A 101 -2.22 -15.00 -1.53
C GLY A 101 -1.90 -15.59 -0.16
N PHE A 102 -2.40 -14.96 0.91
CA PHE A 102 -2.25 -15.46 2.27
C PHE A 102 -3.05 -16.76 2.50
N LEU A 103 -4.29 -16.86 2.01
CA LEU A 103 -5.06 -18.10 2.10
C LEU A 103 -4.36 -19.30 1.45
N LEU A 104 -3.77 -19.11 0.26
CA LEU A 104 -3.03 -20.16 -0.45
C LEU A 104 -1.75 -20.60 0.29
N LEU A 105 -1.14 -19.69 1.07
CA LEU A 105 0.07 -19.93 1.82
C LEU A 105 -0.16 -19.96 3.34
N LYS A 106 -1.37 -20.23 3.84
CA LYS A 106 -1.68 -20.20 5.27
C LYS A 106 -0.69 -21.01 6.11
N LYS A 107 -0.35 -22.23 5.65
CA LYS A 107 0.65 -23.12 6.28
C LYS A 107 2.08 -22.58 6.34
N LYS A 108 2.42 -21.59 5.51
CA LYS A 108 3.76 -20.97 5.43
C LYS A 108 3.77 -19.53 5.94
N THR A 109 2.63 -19.03 6.40
CA THR A 109 2.43 -17.64 6.80
C THR A 109 1.90 -17.57 8.22
N LYS A 110 2.28 -18.53 9.09
CA LYS A 110 1.86 -18.54 10.49
C LYS A 110 2.48 -17.45 11.35
N ARG A 111 3.60 -16.84 10.90
CA ARG A 111 4.35 -15.84 11.67
C ARG A 111 4.34 -14.48 10.97
N ILE A 112 4.36 -13.39 11.74
CA ILE A 112 4.37 -12.01 11.23
C ILE A 112 5.55 -11.71 10.29
N GLU A 113 6.68 -12.39 10.45
CA GLU A 113 7.82 -12.31 9.54
C GLU A 113 7.39 -12.61 8.10
N SER A 114 6.44 -13.54 7.93
CA SER A 114 5.89 -13.91 6.62
C SER A 114 4.96 -12.83 6.07
N ALA A 115 4.22 -12.13 6.92
CA ALA A 115 3.40 -10.99 6.50
C ALA A 115 4.27 -9.87 5.92
N VAL A 116 5.35 -9.53 6.62
CA VAL A 116 6.34 -8.57 6.14
C VAL A 116 7.03 -9.07 4.87
N GLY A 117 7.36 -10.36 4.81
CA GLY A 117 7.94 -10.98 3.62
C GLY A 117 7.06 -10.84 2.37
N LEU A 118 5.76 -11.16 2.50
CA LEU A 118 4.82 -11.03 1.39
C LEU A 118 4.73 -9.56 0.95
N GLY A 119 4.64 -8.63 1.90
CA GLY A 119 4.61 -7.20 1.61
C GLY A 119 5.88 -6.66 0.95
N ILE A 120 7.06 -7.16 1.34
CA ILE A 120 8.33 -6.87 0.65
C ILE A 120 8.26 -7.35 -0.80
N GLY A 121 7.71 -8.55 -1.05
CA GLY A 121 7.51 -9.06 -2.40
C GLY A 121 6.58 -8.18 -3.22
N HIS A 122 5.42 -7.85 -2.66
CA HIS A 122 4.37 -7.05 -3.31
C HIS A 122 4.83 -5.61 -3.60
N GLY A 123 5.22 -4.86 -2.58
CA GLY A 123 5.72 -3.48 -2.73
C GLY A 123 7.07 -3.42 -3.44
N GLY A 124 7.88 -4.47 -3.36
CA GLY A 124 9.16 -4.57 -4.06
C GLY A 124 9.00 -4.67 -5.57
N ILE A 125 8.13 -5.58 -6.06
CA ILE A 125 7.84 -5.65 -7.49
C ILE A 125 7.06 -4.42 -7.96
N GLU A 126 6.21 -3.84 -7.12
CA GLU A 126 5.56 -2.57 -7.42
C GLU A 126 6.61 -1.48 -7.66
N SER A 127 7.57 -1.31 -6.74
CA SER A 127 8.65 -0.34 -6.86
C SER A 127 9.46 -0.50 -8.16
N ILE A 128 9.85 -1.74 -8.49
CA ILE A 128 10.61 -2.04 -9.71
C ILE A 128 9.75 -1.89 -10.96
N GLY A 129 8.54 -2.44 -10.93
CA GLY A 129 7.58 -2.43 -12.04
C GLY A 129 7.16 -1.02 -12.41
N PHE A 130 6.90 -0.16 -11.43
CA PHE A 130 6.58 1.26 -11.66
C PHE A 130 7.78 2.06 -12.17
N ALA A 131 9.02 1.71 -11.77
CA ALA A 131 10.21 2.32 -12.37
C ALA A 131 10.23 2.11 -13.89
N VAL A 132 9.73 0.97 -14.35
CA VAL A 132 9.73 0.54 -15.75
C VAL A 132 8.44 0.92 -16.48
N TRP A 133 7.28 0.93 -15.83
CA TRP A 133 5.99 1.05 -16.51
C TRP A 133 5.49 2.50 -16.61
N PRO A 134 5.31 3.07 -17.82
CA PRO A 134 5.02 4.50 -17.99
C PRO A 134 3.57 4.92 -17.69
N PHE A 135 2.66 3.98 -17.39
CA PHE A 135 1.22 4.26 -17.23
C PHE A 135 0.74 4.37 -15.77
N PHE A 136 1.64 4.37 -14.79
CA PHE A 136 1.31 4.54 -13.36
C PHE A 136 1.53 5.99 -12.87
N PRO A 137 0.89 6.43 -11.76
CA PRO A 137 0.78 7.84 -11.43
C PRO A 137 2.12 8.48 -11.03
N LEU A 138 2.18 9.79 -11.29
CA LEU A 138 3.24 10.78 -11.01
C LEU A 138 4.64 10.52 -11.60
N PHE A 139 5.28 9.37 -11.33
CA PHE A 139 6.65 9.08 -11.79
C PHE A 139 6.81 7.70 -12.45
N GLY A 140 5.71 7.07 -12.88
CA GLY A 140 5.74 5.83 -13.67
C GLY A 140 6.68 5.92 -14.87
N GLY A 141 7.54 4.93 -15.03
CA GLY A 141 8.52 4.88 -16.11
C GLY A 141 9.72 5.80 -15.92
N ALA A 142 9.97 6.35 -14.71
CA ALA A 142 11.13 7.20 -14.42
C ALA A 142 12.46 6.57 -14.90
N LEU A 143 12.64 5.26 -14.73
CA LEU A 143 13.83 4.53 -15.20
C LEU A 143 13.92 4.54 -16.73
N ILE A 144 12.83 4.18 -17.42
CA ILE A 144 12.80 4.16 -18.89
C ILE A 144 13.00 5.57 -19.44
N ASN A 145 12.29 6.56 -18.92
CA ASN A 145 12.38 7.95 -19.35
C ASN A 145 13.79 8.50 -19.14
N PHE A 146 14.40 8.21 -17.99
CA PHE A 146 15.76 8.65 -17.70
C PHE A 146 16.80 7.97 -18.61
N PHE A 147 16.69 6.66 -18.82
CA PHE A 147 17.56 5.97 -19.78
C PHE A 147 17.35 6.45 -21.21
N TYR A 148 16.11 6.72 -21.60
CA TYR A 148 15.80 7.30 -22.90
C TYR A 148 16.49 8.65 -23.07
N ILE A 149 16.45 9.53 -22.05
CA ILE A 149 17.17 10.81 -22.03
C ILE A 149 18.69 10.61 -22.15
N LEU A 150 19.28 9.69 -21.37
CA LEU A 150 20.73 9.46 -21.35
C LEU A 150 21.27 8.89 -22.67
N PHE A 151 20.50 8.04 -23.33
CA PHE A 151 20.93 7.29 -24.51
C PHE A 151 20.23 7.74 -25.80
N TYR A 152 19.51 8.87 -25.78
CA TYR A 152 18.83 9.37 -26.96
C TYR A 152 19.82 9.69 -28.09
N ASN A 153 19.63 9.03 -29.23
CA ASN A 153 20.48 9.21 -30.40
C ASN A 153 19.65 9.72 -31.59
N GLN A 154 19.81 11.00 -31.92
CA GLN A 154 19.08 11.67 -33.01
C GLN A 154 19.29 10.98 -34.37
N GLY A 155 20.53 10.60 -34.69
CA GLY A 155 20.87 9.95 -35.95
C GLY A 155 20.20 8.58 -36.09
N ALA A 156 20.15 7.80 -35.01
CA ALA A 156 19.45 6.52 -34.98
C ALA A 156 17.92 6.69 -35.17
N GLN A 157 17.31 7.72 -34.58
CA GLN A 157 15.88 8.01 -34.76
C GLN A 157 15.56 8.41 -36.21
N ILE A 158 16.38 9.26 -36.82
CA ILE A 158 16.24 9.65 -38.23
C ILE A 158 16.40 8.42 -39.14
N ALA A 159 17.39 7.57 -38.86
CA ALA A 159 17.60 6.32 -39.61
C ALA A 159 16.41 5.35 -39.49
N ASN A 160 15.70 5.36 -38.36
CA ASN A 160 14.47 4.60 -38.13
C ASN A 160 13.21 5.26 -38.72
N GLY A 161 13.36 6.34 -39.50
CA GLY A 161 12.25 7.00 -40.20
C GLY A 161 11.46 8.00 -39.35
N VAL A 162 11.94 8.37 -38.16
CA VAL A 162 11.32 9.43 -37.37
C VAL A 162 11.56 10.77 -38.06
N SER A 163 10.51 11.60 -38.19
CA SER A 163 10.61 12.90 -38.85
C SER A 163 11.59 13.83 -38.11
N MET A 164 12.26 14.71 -38.86
CA MET A 164 13.19 15.68 -38.29
C MET A 164 12.51 16.58 -37.25
N GLU A 165 11.25 16.96 -37.51
CA GLU A 165 10.42 17.75 -36.59
C GLU A 165 10.23 17.04 -35.25
N GLN A 166 9.87 15.75 -35.27
CA GLN A 166 9.67 14.96 -34.05
C GLN A 166 10.98 14.75 -33.28
N VAL A 167 12.10 14.56 -33.99
CA VAL A 167 13.42 14.47 -33.37
C VAL A 167 13.79 15.79 -32.69
N GLN A 168 13.62 16.92 -33.37
CA GLN A 168 13.90 18.24 -32.79
C GLN A 168 13.01 18.54 -31.59
N TYR A 169 11.72 18.19 -31.65
CA TYR A 169 10.81 18.29 -30.51
C TYR A 169 11.34 17.49 -29.32
N THR A 170 11.75 16.24 -29.54
CA THR A 170 12.28 15.38 -28.48
C THR A 170 13.58 15.94 -27.89
N VAL A 171 14.48 16.45 -28.73
CA VAL A 171 15.72 17.10 -28.28
C VAL A 171 15.43 18.32 -27.42
N ALA A 172 14.41 19.11 -27.76
CA ALA A 172 13.97 20.24 -26.95
C ALA A 172 13.42 19.80 -25.60
N GLN A 173 12.63 18.71 -25.55
CA GLN A 173 12.16 18.12 -24.29
C GLN A 173 13.32 17.61 -23.41
N ILE A 174 14.32 16.97 -24.02
CA ILE A 174 15.52 16.51 -23.30
C ILE A 174 16.32 17.71 -22.78
N ALA A 175 16.49 18.77 -23.59
CA ALA A 175 17.15 19.99 -23.13
C ALA A 175 16.40 20.61 -21.94
N GLN A 176 15.07 20.66 -22.01
CA GLN A 176 14.22 21.14 -20.93
C GLN A 176 14.36 20.28 -19.68
N PHE A 177 14.41 18.95 -19.80
CA PHE A 177 14.63 18.06 -18.66
C PHE A 177 15.88 18.43 -17.85
N TRP A 178 17.00 18.73 -18.52
CA TRP A 178 18.25 19.09 -17.84
C TRP A 178 18.21 20.46 -17.15
N THR A 179 17.22 21.32 -17.45
CA THR A 179 17.01 22.57 -16.72
C THR A 179 16.35 22.39 -15.36
N ASN A 180 15.80 21.21 -15.08
CA ASN A 180 15.13 20.94 -13.82
C ASN A 180 16.10 21.03 -12.62
N PRO A 181 15.64 21.55 -11.46
CA PRO A 181 16.40 21.50 -10.23
C PRO A 181 16.78 20.08 -9.82
N TRP A 182 18.01 19.91 -9.31
CA TRP A 182 18.55 18.60 -8.95
C TRP A 182 17.67 17.82 -7.98
N HIS A 183 17.03 18.50 -7.03
CA HIS A 183 16.25 17.84 -5.99
C HIS A 183 15.04 17.08 -6.55
N LEU A 184 14.51 17.48 -7.72
CA LEU A 184 13.37 16.79 -8.33
C LEU A 184 13.66 15.34 -8.70
N GLY A 185 14.93 14.97 -8.95
CA GLY A 185 15.27 13.57 -9.22
C GLY A 185 15.13 12.64 -8.01
N PHE A 186 14.94 13.17 -6.79
CA PHE A 186 14.67 12.36 -5.58
C PHE A 186 13.20 12.02 -5.37
N LEU A 187 12.26 12.73 -6.02
CA LEU A 187 10.82 12.52 -5.82
C LEU A 187 10.36 11.08 -6.13
N PRO A 188 10.73 10.45 -7.27
CA PRO A 188 10.34 9.08 -7.54
C PRO A 188 10.87 8.10 -6.48
N GLY A 189 12.05 8.37 -5.92
CA GLY A 189 12.65 7.51 -4.90
C GLY A 189 11.90 7.58 -3.58
N LEU A 190 11.49 8.78 -3.17
CA LEU A 190 10.69 8.99 -1.96
C LEU A 190 9.32 8.31 -2.08
N GLU A 191 8.63 8.51 -3.20
CA GLU A 191 7.34 7.88 -3.49
C GLU A 191 7.42 6.35 -3.34
N ARG A 192 8.51 5.72 -3.83
CA ARG A 192 8.69 4.27 -3.70
C ARG A 192 8.96 3.81 -2.28
N LEU A 193 9.66 4.59 -1.44
CA LEU A 193 9.81 4.25 -0.01
C LEU A 193 8.45 4.28 0.70
N ILE A 194 7.63 5.29 0.39
CA ILE A 194 6.28 5.42 0.91
C ILE A 194 5.42 4.22 0.49
N ALA A 195 5.43 3.88 -0.80
CA ALA A 195 4.69 2.75 -1.34
C ALA A 195 5.14 1.43 -0.68
N ILE A 196 6.44 1.13 -0.63
CA ILE A 196 6.95 -0.10 0.00
C ILE A 196 6.52 -0.20 1.47
N SER A 197 6.62 0.89 2.23
CA SER A 197 6.18 0.89 3.64
C SER A 197 4.68 0.60 3.77
N THR A 198 3.88 1.15 2.87
CA THR A 198 2.42 0.98 2.83
C THR A 198 2.06 -0.46 2.50
N GLN A 199 2.67 -1.04 1.47
CA GLN A 199 2.40 -2.42 1.05
C GLN A 199 2.84 -3.45 2.10
N ILE A 200 3.92 -3.19 2.83
CA ILE A 200 4.31 -4.02 3.97
C ILE A 200 3.27 -3.94 5.07
N PHE A 201 2.84 -2.73 5.43
CA PHE A 201 1.85 -2.54 6.48
C PHE A 201 0.49 -3.17 6.14
N LEU A 202 -0.01 -2.94 4.92
CA LEU A 202 -1.23 -3.58 4.42
C LEU A 202 -1.12 -5.10 4.43
N SER A 203 0.06 -5.65 4.11
CA SER A 203 0.28 -7.10 4.21
C SER A 203 0.19 -7.63 5.64
N VAL A 204 0.59 -6.85 6.65
CA VAL A 204 0.38 -7.19 8.07
C VAL A 204 -1.11 -7.22 8.41
N LEU A 205 -1.88 -6.23 7.97
CA LEU A 205 -3.33 -6.17 8.24
C LEU A 205 -4.07 -7.34 7.57
N VAL A 206 -3.82 -7.60 6.29
CA VAL A 206 -4.45 -8.73 5.58
C VAL A 206 -4.02 -10.08 6.17
N TRP A 207 -2.77 -10.19 6.60
CA TRP A 207 -2.30 -11.38 7.30
C TRP A 207 -3.07 -11.62 8.60
N LYS A 208 -3.25 -10.58 9.44
CA LYS A 208 -4.10 -10.67 10.65
C LYS A 208 -5.50 -11.17 10.30
N ALA A 209 -6.12 -10.60 9.26
CA ALA A 209 -7.46 -11.01 8.82
C ALA A 209 -7.58 -12.51 8.46
N VAL A 210 -6.51 -13.09 7.90
CA VAL A 210 -6.48 -14.52 7.54
C VAL A 210 -6.14 -15.42 8.72
N ARG A 211 -5.30 -14.93 9.63
CA ARG A 211 -4.85 -15.66 10.82
C ARG A 211 -5.94 -15.75 11.87
N THR A 212 -6.44 -14.61 12.33
CA THR A 212 -7.48 -14.50 13.37
C THR A 212 -8.90 -14.67 12.81
N LYS A 213 -9.05 -15.03 11.52
CA LYS A 213 -10.35 -15.17 10.82
C LYS A 213 -11.27 -13.92 10.91
N ASN A 214 -10.79 -12.79 11.43
CA ASN A 214 -11.55 -11.57 11.63
C ASN A 214 -11.44 -10.66 10.40
N PHE A 215 -12.56 -10.55 9.67
CA PHE A 215 -12.63 -9.79 8.42
C PHE A 215 -12.49 -8.27 8.64
N GLY A 216 -12.65 -7.76 9.88
CA GLY A 216 -12.43 -6.37 10.24
C GLY A 216 -11.03 -5.88 9.87
N TRP A 217 -10.01 -6.73 10.02
CA TRP A 217 -8.63 -6.43 9.60
C TRP A 217 -8.48 -6.28 8.09
N PHE A 218 -9.23 -7.05 7.29
CA PHE A 218 -9.24 -6.90 5.84
C PHE A 218 -9.97 -5.61 5.43
N ALA A 219 -11.11 -5.30 6.07
CA ALA A 219 -11.82 -4.05 5.84
C ALA A 219 -10.95 -2.82 6.18
N LEU A 220 -10.18 -2.89 7.27
CA LEU A 220 -9.22 -1.87 7.63
C LEU A 220 -8.11 -1.72 6.57
N ALA A 221 -7.52 -2.83 6.10
CA ALA A 221 -6.53 -2.80 5.03
C ALA A 221 -7.09 -2.16 3.75
N PHE A 222 -8.29 -2.57 3.35
CA PHE A 222 -8.98 -2.04 2.18
C PHE A 222 -9.20 -0.53 2.27
N VAL A 223 -9.78 -0.06 3.38
CA VAL A 223 -10.07 1.37 3.57
C VAL A 223 -8.78 2.17 3.67
N TYR A 224 -7.77 1.67 4.39
CA TYR A 224 -6.48 2.33 4.53
C TYR A 224 -5.77 2.51 3.18
N HIS A 225 -5.74 1.46 2.36
CA HIS A 225 -5.18 1.52 1.01
C HIS A 225 -5.93 2.53 0.14
N MET A 226 -7.27 2.45 0.11
CA MET A 226 -8.11 3.38 -0.64
C MET A 226 -7.85 4.84 -0.24
N VAL A 227 -7.67 5.11 1.06
CA VAL A 227 -7.43 6.45 1.57
C VAL A 227 -6.06 6.97 1.16
N ILE A 228 -4.99 6.18 1.28
CA ILE A 228 -3.63 6.62 0.89
C ILE A 228 -3.58 6.99 -0.59
N ASP A 229 -4.05 6.10 -1.46
CA ASP A 229 -4.08 6.33 -2.90
C ASP A 229 -5.00 7.50 -3.27
N GLY A 230 -6.16 7.55 -2.63
CA GLY A 230 -7.12 8.63 -2.79
C GLY A 230 -6.54 10.00 -2.41
N ILE A 231 -5.76 10.10 -1.33
CA ILE A 231 -5.08 11.35 -0.93
C ILE A 231 -4.11 11.79 -2.02
N GLY A 232 -3.27 10.88 -2.54
CA GLY A 232 -2.32 11.19 -3.62
C GLY A 232 -3.02 11.73 -4.86
N VAL A 233 -4.09 11.05 -5.30
CA VAL A 233 -4.92 11.48 -6.44
C VAL A 233 -5.58 12.82 -6.16
N PHE A 234 -6.25 12.98 -5.02
CA PHE A 234 -7.00 14.20 -4.69
C PHE A 234 -6.10 15.44 -4.67
N LEU A 235 -4.93 15.34 -4.03
CA LEU A 235 -3.97 16.44 -3.95
C LEU A 235 -3.40 16.78 -5.33
N SER A 236 -3.13 15.77 -6.17
CA SER A 236 -2.70 15.98 -7.55
C SER A 236 -3.75 16.74 -8.36
N TYR A 237 -5.02 16.34 -8.29
CA TYR A 237 -6.13 17.00 -8.99
C TYR A 237 -6.46 18.41 -8.47
N THR A 238 -6.11 18.71 -7.22
CA THR A 238 -6.29 20.05 -6.63
C THR A 238 -5.08 20.96 -6.83
N GLY A 239 -4.07 20.51 -7.59
CA GLY A 239 -2.93 21.32 -8.02
C GLY A 239 -1.80 21.42 -6.99
N TRP A 240 -1.75 20.51 -6.01
CA TRP A 240 -0.61 20.44 -5.10
C TRP A 240 0.67 20.08 -5.86
N GLY A 241 1.78 20.72 -5.49
CA GLY A 241 3.10 20.34 -6.00
C GLY A 241 3.55 18.99 -5.44
N ALA A 242 4.34 18.24 -6.22
CA ALA A 242 4.79 16.90 -5.85
C ALA A 242 5.42 16.82 -4.44
N TRP A 243 6.27 17.78 -4.05
CA TRP A 243 6.84 17.82 -2.69
C TRP A 243 5.80 17.95 -1.58
N GLY A 244 4.69 18.66 -1.82
CA GLY A 244 3.61 18.77 -0.85
C GLY A 244 2.85 17.45 -0.71
N ILE A 245 2.60 16.78 -1.83
CA ILE A 245 1.96 15.45 -1.87
C ILE A 245 2.83 14.43 -1.13
N GLU A 246 4.09 14.27 -1.55
CA GLU A 246 5.04 13.34 -0.92
C GLU A 246 5.28 13.67 0.56
N GLY A 247 5.27 14.96 0.93
CA GLY A 247 5.40 15.38 2.33
C GLY A 247 4.25 14.88 3.21
N ILE A 248 3.01 14.94 2.72
CA ILE A 248 1.83 14.39 3.41
C ILE A 248 1.93 12.87 3.48
N LEU A 249 2.24 12.21 2.36
CA LEU A 249 2.35 10.75 2.31
C LEU A 249 3.53 10.21 3.14
N SER A 250 4.58 11.01 3.34
CA SER A 250 5.69 10.66 4.23
C SER A 250 5.27 10.53 5.70
N ILE A 251 4.21 11.25 6.12
CA ILE A 251 3.64 11.08 7.48
C ILE A 251 3.05 9.67 7.61
N PHE A 252 2.32 9.21 6.58
CA PHE A 252 1.80 7.84 6.53
C PHE A 252 2.93 6.82 6.48
N MET A 253 4.02 7.06 5.75
CA MET A 253 5.20 6.18 5.77
C MET A 253 5.78 6.02 7.18
N LEU A 254 5.92 7.10 7.94
CA LEU A 254 6.40 7.04 9.32
C LEU A 254 5.42 6.29 10.23
N ALA A 255 4.12 6.52 10.07
CA ALA A 255 3.08 5.79 10.78
C ALA A 255 3.09 4.29 10.43
N ASN A 256 3.20 3.93 9.15
CA ASN A 256 3.33 2.55 8.67
C ASN A 256 4.53 1.86 9.33
N ILE A 257 5.70 2.49 9.32
CA ILE A 257 6.92 1.93 9.94
C ILE A 257 6.71 1.70 11.43
N TYR A 258 6.10 2.67 12.13
CA TYR A 258 5.78 2.54 13.55
C TYR A 258 4.79 1.39 13.80
N LEU A 259 3.71 1.29 13.02
CA LEU A 259 2.69 0.26 13.18
C LEU A 259 3.21 -1.13 12.83
N ILE A 260 4.02 -1.26 11.77
CA ILE A 260 4.73 -2.51 11.45
C ILE A 260 5.59 -2.93 12.64
N TYR A 261 6.38 -2.01 13.22
CA TYR A 261 7.20 -2.30 14.38
C TYR A 261 6.35 -2.69 15.60
N TYR A 262 5.26 -1.97 15.85
CA TYR A 262 4.33 -2.26 16.95
C TYR A 262 3.75 -3.66 16.83
N PHE A 263 3.13 -4.00 15.70
CA PHE A 263 2.57 -5.35 15.48
C PHE A 263 3.64 -6.43 15.51
N TRP A 264 4.82 -6.18 14.92
CA TRP A 264 5.94 -7.11 14.99
C TRP A 264 6.34 -7.40 16.44
N LYS A 265 6.46 -6.36 17.26
CA LYS A 265 6.85 -6.49 18.65
C LYS A 265 5.79 -7.24 19.45
N THR A 266 4.53 -6.84 19.33
CA THR A 266 3.39 -7.49 20.01
C THR A 266 3.36 -8.98 19.70
N GLU A 267 3.42 -9.36 18.42
CA GLU A 267 3.41 -10.76 18.00
C GLU A 267 4.63 -11.54 18.49
N THR A 268 5.80 -10.89 18.50
CA THR A 268 7.03 -11.51 19.00
C THR A 268 6.98 -11.73 20.50
N ASP A 269 6.37 -10.81 21.25
CA ASP A 269 6.27 -10.89 22.71
C ASP A 269 5.24 -11.96 23.12
N LYS A 270 4.07 -12.02 22.46
CA LYS A 270 3.10 -13.13 22.63
C LYS A 270 3.74 -14.51 22.43
N ARG A 271 4.51 -14.66 21.35
CA ARG A 271 5.23 -15.91 21.07
C ARG A 271 6.28 -16.26 22.14
N LYS A 272 6.89 -15.28 22.80
CA LYS A 272 7.82 -15.56 23.91
C LYS A 272 7.07 -16.00 25.16
N GLU A 273 5.94 -15.36 25.45
CA GLU A 273 5.10 -15.70 26.60
C GLU A 273 4.59 -17.14 26.47
N LEU A 274 4.08 -17.53 25.29
CA LEU A 274 3.70 -18.92 25.03
C LEU A 274 4.89 -19.90 25.19
N ALA A 275 6.06 -19.55 24.65
CA ALA A 275 7.23 -20.41 24.78
C ALA A 275 7.66 -20.60 26.24
N GLU A 276 7.54 -19.54 27.05
CA GLU A 276 7.80 -19.58 28.49
C GLU A 276 6.78 -20.47 29.22
N GLU A 277 5.49 -20.33 28.89
CA GLU A 277 4.41 -21.15 29.45
C GLU A 277 4.59 -22.64 29.13
N LEU A 278 4.92 -22.97 27.88
CA LEU A 278 5.17 -24.34 27.43
C LEU A 278 6.55 -24.87 27.86
N GLY A 279 7.42 -24.01 28.41
CA GLY A 279 8.77 -24.38 28.84
C GLY A 279 9.71 -24.78 27.69
N VAL A 280 9.47 -24.25 26.49
CA VAL A 280 10.25 -24.54 25.26
C VAL A 280 10.99 -23.30 24.77
N GLU A 281 11.97 -23.49 23.89
CA GLU A 281 12.61 -22.36 23.21
C GLU A 281 11.67 -21.78 22.13
N VAL A 282 11.66 -20.47 21.93
CA VAL A 282 10.81 -19.79 20.92
C VAL A 282 11.02 -20.32 19.50
N GLU A 283 12.22 -20.80 19.17
CA GLU A 283 12.51 -21.41 17.87
C GLU A 283 11.96 -22.84 17.74
N ALA A 284 11.69 -23.50 18.86
CA ALA A 284 11.14 -24.85 18.94
C ALA A 284 9.61 -24.89 18.91
N LEU A 285 8.94 -23.74 19.09
CA LEU A 285 7.49 -23.64 18.96
C LEU A 285 7.03 -24.19 17.62
N GLU A 286 6.18 -25.20 17.69
CA GLU A 286 5.59 -25.79 16.50
C GLU A 286 4.56 -24.83 15.91
N ASP A 287 4.39 -24.92 14.60
CA ASP A 287 3.48 -24.06 13.86
C ASP A 287 2.02 -24.23 14.35
N ASP A 288 1.67 -25.38 14.92
CA ASP A 288 0.31 -25.70 15.39
C ASP A 288 0.04 -25.10 16.80
N GLU A 289 1.06 -24.99 17.66
CA GLU A 289 0.98 -24.29 18.97
C GLU A 289 0.73 -22.79 18.79
N ILE A 290 1.21 -22.21 17.68
CA ILE A 290 0.97 -20.80 17.33
C ILE A 290 -0.45 -20.61 16.76
N GLU A 291 -1.16 -21.66 16.34
CA GLU A 291 -2.57 -21.53 15.91
C GLU A 291 -3.53 -21.50 17.10
N GLU A 292 -3.22 -22.19 18.20
CA GLU A 292 -4.02 -22.13 19.44
C GLU A 292 -4.04 -20.71 20.04
N LEU A 293 -2.90 -19.99 20.01
CA LEU A 293 -2.81 -18.58 20.42
C LEU A 293 -3.79 -17.64 19.73
N ASP A 294 -4.09 -17.89 18.45
CA ASP A 294 -5.00 -17.03 17.69
C ASP A 294 -6.47 -17.37 17.99
N GLU A 295 -6.77 -18.62 18.39
CA GLU A 295 -8.14 -19.06 18.68
C GLU A 295 -8.57 -18.66 20.10
N ASP A 296 -7.67 -18.69 21.08
CA ASP A 296 -7.96 -18.25 22.45
C ASP A 296 -8.26 -16.73 22.53
N GLU A 297 -7.63 -15.90 21.68
CA GLU A 297 -7.94 -14.46 21.61
C GLU A 297 -9.26 -14.14 20.94
N ASP A 298 -9.67 -14.91 19.93
CA ASP A 298 -10.99 -14.72 19.31
C ASP A 298 -12.10 -15.04 20.34
N GLU A 299 -11.89 -16.02 21.23
CA GLU A 299 -12.83 -16.32 22.33
C GLU A 299 -12.85 -15.21 23.39
N GLU A 300 -11.70 -14.64 23.78
CA GLU A 300 -11.67 -13.52 24.74
C GLU A 300 -12.19 -12.19 24.15
N GLU A 301 -11.93 -11.86 22.88
CA GLU A 301 -12.51 -10.67 22.22
C GLU A 301 -14.03 -10.82 22.01
N ASP A 302 -14.51 -12.01 21.63
CA ASP A 302 -15.96 -12.28 21.50
C ASP A 302 -16.67 -12.22 22.88
N ASP A 303 -16.03 -12.69 23.96
CA ASP A 303 -16.60 -12.64 25.31
C ASP A 303 -16.65 -11.20 25.87
N GLU A 304 -15.64 -10.35 25.60
CA GLU A 304 -15.68 -8.92 25.96
C GLU A 304 -16.76 -8.15 25.18
N GLU A 305 -17.02 -8.47 23.90
CA GLU A 305 -18.12 -7.86 23.14
C GLU A 305 -19.51 -8.29 23.64
N VAL A 306 -19.65 -9.49 24.23
CA VAL A 306 -20.91 -9.98 24.80
C VAL A 306 -21.19 -9.37 26.18
N GLU A 307 -20.17 -9.14 27.03
CA GLU A 307 -20.37 -8.50 28.34
C GLU A 307 -20.81 -7.02 28.22
N ASP A 308 -20.39 -6.31 27.17
CA ASP A 308 -20.81 -4.92 26.91
C ASP A 308 -22.25 -4.78 26.38
N GLU A 309 -22.84 -5.83 25.78
CA GLU A 309 -24.25 -5.80 25.33
C GLU A 309 -25.26 -6.05 26.47
N ASP A 310 -24.89 -6.78 27.52
CA ASP A 310 -25.77 -7.12 28.64
C ASP A 310 -25.97 -5.95 29.64
N ASP A 311 -25.01 -5.03 29.73
CA ASP A 311 -25.11 -3.83 30.57
C ASP A 311 -25.96 -2.71 29.95
N ALA A 312 -26.23 -2.78 28.64
CA ALA A 312 -27.10 -1.81 27.97
C ALA A 312 -28.61 -2.06 28.19
N PHE A 313 -29.02 -3.26 28.62
CA PHE A 313 -30.44 -3.63 28.72
C PHE A 313 -31.03 -3.56 30.15
N THR A 314 -30.22 -3.34 31.18
CA THR A 314 -30.70 -3.34 32.58
C THR A 314 -31.03 -1.96 33.16
N SER A 315 -30.75 -0.84 32.45
CA SER A 315 -30.99 0.51 32.97
C SER A 315 -32.34 1.16 32.59
N ALA A 316 -33.16 0.55 31.73
CA ALA A 316 -34.38 1.17 31.20
C ALA A 316 -35.69 0.78 31.94
N ALA A 317 -35.65 0.01 33.02
CA ALA A 317 -36.84 -0.50 33.70
C ALA A 317 -36.88 -0.14 35.19
N SER A 318 -36.77 1.14 35.56
CA SER A 318 -37.14 1.58 36.92
C SER A 318 -37.47 3.07 37.08
N GLU A 319 -38.23 3.67 36.16
CA GLU A 319 -38.86 4.97 36.44
C GLU A 319 -40.30 5.00 35.92
N GLU A 320 -41.23 4.41 36.68
CA GLU A 320 -42.64 4.84 36.65
C GLU A 320 -43.35 4.36 37.92
N THR A 321 -43.53 5.27 38.88
CA THR A 321 -44.76 5.50 39.69
C THR A 321 -44.42 6.15 41.03
N GLN A 322 -44.63 7.46 41.13
CA GLN A 322 -45.03 8.09 42.38
C GLN A 322 -46.10 9.14 42.10
N GLU A 323 -47.33 8.79 42.45
CA GLU A 323 -48.48 9.69 42.58
C GLU A 323 -48.16 10.78 43.60
N ASP A 324 -48.43 12.04 43.26
CA ASP A 324 -48.63 13.09 44.27
C ASP A 324 -49.96 13.80 44.03
N ASN A 325 -50.72 13.89 45.11
CA ASN A 325 -52.09 14.31 45.24
C ASN A 325 -52.08 15.66 45.95
N THR A 326 -52.38 16.76 45.26
CA THR A 326 -52.69 18.02 45.94
C THR A 326 -53.86 18.79 45.31
N THR A 327 -54.83 18.99 46.19
CA THR A 327 -56.08 19.75 46.20
C THR A 327 -56.03 21.22 45.72
N ILE A 328 -57.08 21.59 44.96
CA ILE A 328 -57.73 22.92 44.71
C ILE A 328 -58.21 23.53 46.07
N PRO A 329 -58.47 24.86 46.33
CA PRO A 329 -58.92 26.02 45.48
C PRO A 329 -58.08 27.32 45.66
N GLU A 330 -58.29 28.44 44.98
CA GLU A 330 -59.49 29.11 44.42
C GLU A 330 -59.11 30.00 43.22
#